data_AF-A0A536WXC4-F1
#
_entry.id   AF-A0A536WXC4-F1
#
_cell.length_a   1.000
_cell.length_b   1.000
_cell.length_c   1.000
_cell.angle_alpha   90.00
_cell.angle_beta   90.00
_cell.angle_gamma   90.00
#
_symmetry.space_group_name_H-M   'P 1'
#
loop_
_entity.id
_entity.type
_entity.pdbx_description
1 polymer ?
#
loop_
_entity_poly.entity_id
_entity_poly.type
_entity_poly.pdbx_seq_one_letter_code
_entity_poly.pdbx_strand_id
1 'polypeptide(L)'
;MLSLSTRCQRRILPIVSTQITPGRSANHGVCQAAHFYVIKQPQTCSVLRDNSHLDGITLSGERIVEIKCPVRGRDSTLWKTVEAGRLPEYYEAQVQHQLMVTNAGVADVFVFDGAEGVLLEVIPQPETRPQIHESWDEFMDFVTKSEPPPLSERDVRLRDDPEWLEAAAAYLELKGASDELSAKLDEAKSRLVSMASHPREQGGGLSVTRLWKRGNIDYKRVPVLATIDLERYRGPAREEPRVVVDH
;
A
#
# COMPACT_ATOMS: atom_id res chain seq x y z
N MET A 1 -33.16 -22.96 20.27
CA MET A 1 -32.45 -22.53 21.50
C MET A 1 -31.15 -23.31 21.59
N LEU A 2 -30.06 -22.75 21.10
CA LEU A 2 -28.72 -23.33 21.20
C LEU A 2 -27.86 -22.36 22.02
N SER A 3 -27.33 -22.89 23.12
CA SER A 3 -26.63 -22.16 24.18
C SER A 3 -25.22 -21.75 23.74
N LEU A 4 -24.96 -20.44 23.69
CA LEU A 4 -23.62 -19.87 23.57
C LEU A 4 -22.82 -20.19 24.85
N SER A 5 -21.78 -21.03 24.73
CA SER A 5 -20.87 -21.36 25.83
C SER A 5 -19.88 -20.21 26.05
N THR A 6 -20.06 -19.43 27.11
CA THR A 6 -19.14 -18.38 27.56
C THR A 6 -18.24 -18.94 28.67
N ARG A 7 -17.02 -19.36 28.32
CA ARG A 7 -15.91 -19.47 29.28
C ARG A 7 -14.77 -18.60 28.79
N CYS A 8 -14.68 -17.38 29.32
CA CYS A 8 -13.48 -16.56 29.18
C CYS A 8 -13.10 -16.03 30.57
N GLN A 9 -11.94 -16.45 31.06
CA GLN A 9 -11.46 -16.20 32.41
C GLN A 9 -11.16 -14.70 32.62
N ARG A 10 -11.58 -14.21 33.79
CA ARG A 10 -11.42 -12.83 34.25
C ARG A 10 -9.94 -12.49 34.48
N ARG A 11 -9.43 -11.50 33.74
CA ARG A 11 -8.49 -10.49 34.27
C ARG A 11 -8.92 -9.13 33.71
N ILE A 12 -9.58 -8.36 34.57
CA ILE A 12 -10.01 -6.99 34.28
C ILE A 12 -8.78 -6.11 34.51
N LEU A 13 -8.21 -5.58 33.44
CA LEU A 13 -7.33 -4.42 33.46
C LEU A 13 -8.08 -3.25 32.83
N PRO A 14 -7.82 -2.00 33.26
CA PRO A 14 -8.71 -0.87 33.03
C PRO A 14 -8.89 -0.57 31.55
N ILE A 15 -10.16 -0.53 31.15
CA ILE A 15 -10.67 -0.25 29.81
C ILE A 15 -10.40 1.22 29.49
N VAL A 16 -9.57 1.50 28.48
CA VAL A 16 -9.48 2.83 27.89
C VAL A 16 -10.68 2.99 26.95
N SER A 17 -11.68 3.74 27.39
CA SER A 17 -12.81 4.14 26.55
C SER A 17 -12.37 5.31 25.68
N THR A 18 -12.06 5.05 24.41
CA THR A 18 -11.78 6.12 23.45
C THR A 18 -13.09 6.52 22.78
N GLN A 19 -13.57 7.74 23.02
CA GLN A 19 -14.67 8.32 22.26
C GLN A 19 -14.18 8.65 20.85
N ILE A 20 -14.67 7.95 19.83
CA ILE A 20 -14.50 8.36 18.45
C ILE A 20 -15.57 9.43 18.17
N THR A 21 -15.15 10.69 18.10
CA THR A 21 -16.00 11.81 17.69
C THR A 21 -15.64 12.19 16.25
N PRO A 22 -16.56 12.05 15.28
CA PRO A 22 -16.27 12.47 13.91
C PRO A 22 -16.05 13.98 13.84
N GLY A 23 -15.03 14.40 13.10
CA GLY A 23 -14.69 15.81 12.88
C GLY A 23 -15.79 16.54 12.10
N ARG A 24 -15.99 17.82 12.44
CA ARG A 24 -16.98 18.70 11.78
C ARG A 24 -16.67 18.88 10.29
N SER A 25 -17.43 18.22 9.42
CA SER A 25 -17.62 18.70 8.05
C SER A 25 -18.48 19.98 8.11
N ALA A 26 -17.89 21.10 7.72
CA ALA A 26 -18.58 22.38 7.60
C ALA A 26 -19.44 22.37 6.34
N ASN A 27 -20.55 21.64 6.34
CA ASN A 27 -21.75 21.90 5.54
C ASN A 27 -22.84 20.89 5.89
N HIS A 28 -23.98 21.41 6.34
CA HIS A 28 -25.23 20.72 6.70
C HIS A 28 -25.20 19.94 8.02
N GLY A 29 -25.97 20.46 8.98
CA GLY A 29 -26.09 19.92 10.33
C GLY A 29 -26.86 18.61 10.38
N VAL A 30 -26.17 17.56 10.80
CA VAL A 30 -26.72 16.47 11.62
C VAL A 30 -25.60 16.09 12.60
N CYS A 31 -25.81 16.28 13.90
CA CYS A 31 -24.95 15.66 14.90
C CYS A 31 -25.19 14.15 14.84
N GLN A 32 -24.31 13.39 14.17
CA GLN A 32 -24.34 11.94 14.23
C GLN A 32 -24.04 11.48 15.67
N ALA A 33 -24.78 10.47 16.13
CA ALA A 33 -24.71 9.97 17.50
C ALA A 33 -23.29 9.47 17.83
N ALA A 34 -22.82 9.75 19.04
CA ALA A 34 -21.59 9.14 19.54
C ALA A 34 -21.84 7.65 19.77
N HIS A 35 -21.21 6.80 18.97
CA HIS A 35 -21.26 5.34 19.13
C HIS A 35 -20.16 4.90 20.10
N PHE A 36 -20.53 4.13 21.12
CA PHE A 36 -19.59 3.56 22.08
C PHE A 36 -19.20 2.15 21.63
N TYR A 37 -17.97 2.02 21.13
CA TYR A 37 -17.38 0.71 20.83
C TYR A 37 -16.62 0.21 22.05
N VAL A 38 -16.70 -1.10 22.30
CA VAL A 38 -15.72 -1.74 23.16
C VAL A 38 -14.54 -2.14 22.27
N ILE A 39 -13.50 -1.32 22.28
CA ILE A 39 -12.21 -1.65 21.69
C ILE A 39 -11.60 -2.72 22.60
N LYS A 40 -11.80 -3.99 22.23
CA LYS A 40 -11.15 -5.10 22.93
C LYS A 40 -9.79 -5.32 22.28
N GLN A 41 -8.78 -5.67 23.08
CA GLN A 41 -7.54 -6.27 22.55
C GLN A 41 -7.90 -7.37 21.54
N PRO A 42 -7.11 -7.56 20.48
CA PRO A 42 -7.45 -8.35 19.30
C PRO A 42 -8.19 -9.65 19.67
N GLN A 43 -9.51 -9.65 19.52
CA GLN A 43 -10.33 -10.84 19.74
C GLN A 43 -10.67 -11.41 18.38
N THR A 44 -10.19 -12.62 18.13
CA THR A 44 -10.68 -13.46 17.04
C THR A 44 -12.15 -13.78 17.32
N CYS A 45 -13.06 -13.28 16.48
CA CYS A 45 -14.45 -13.72 16.50
C CYS A 45 -14.54 -14.96 15.61
N SER A 46 -14.89 -16.10 16.20
CA SER A 46 -14.97 -17.37 15.49
C SER A 46 -16.42 -17.86 15.44
N VAL A 47 -16.89 -18.20 14.23
CA VAL A 47 -18.15 -18.92 14.04
C VAL A 47 -17.87 -20.14 13.17
N LEU A 48 -18.02 -21.34 13.77
CA LEU A 48 -17.86 -22.65 13.15
C LEU A 48 -16.48 -22.88 12.50
N ARG A 49 -16.27 -22.35 11.29
CA ARG A 49 -15.08 -22.52 10.43
C ARG A 49 -14.37 -21.20 10.09
N ASP A 50 -15.01 -20.06 10.35
CA ASP A 50 -14.53 -18.75 9.90
C ASP A 50 -14.12 -17.87 11.08
N ASN A 51 -13.01 -17.14 10.92
CA ASN A 51 -12.46 -16.24 11.91
C ASN A 51 -12.36 -14.83 11.34
N SER A 52 -12.81 -13.82 12.08
CA SER A 52 -12.56 -12.42 11.73
C SER A 52 -11.85 -11.69 12.87
N HIS A 53 -11.03 -10.70 12.48
CA HIS A 53 -10.41 -9.75 13.39
C HIS A 53 -11.17 -8.45 13.32
N LEU A 54 -11.47 -7.84 14.46
CA LEU A 54 -12.24 -6.60 14.56
C LEU A 54 -11.46 -5.58 15.38
N ASP A 55 -11.48 -4.32 14.97
CA ASP A 55 -10.98 -3.22 15.80
C ASP A 55 -11.94 -2.91 16.96
N GLY A 56 -13.23 -3.16 16.76
CA GLY A 56 -14.21 -3.09 17.84
C GLY A 56 -15.59 -3.59 17.45
N ILE A 57 -16.39 -3.85 18.48
CA ILE A 57 -17.81 -4.21 18.37
C ILE A 57 -18.60 -3.56 19.50
N THR A 58 -19.84 -3.20 19.21
CA THR A 58 -20.80 -2.75 20.22
C THR A 58 -21.17 -3.88 21.19
N LEU A 59 -21.60 -3.54 22.40
CA LEU A 59 -22.00 -4.55 23.40
C LEU A 59 -23.20 -5.40 22.95
N SER A 60 -24.08 -4.86 22.10
CA SER A 60 -25.20 -5.62 21.52
C SER A 60 -24.74 -6.59 20.44
N GLY A 61 -23.55 -6.42 19.87
CA GLY A 61 -23.07 -7.19 18.73
C GLY A 61 -23.63 -6.74 17.38
N GLU A 62 -24.46 -5.70 17.34
CA GLU A 62 -25.20 -5.30 16.13
C GLU A 62 -24.39 -4.40 15.18
N ARG A 63 -23.30 -3.82 15.67
CA ARG A 63 -22.46 -2.86 14.95
C ARG A 63 -20.98 -3.11 15.26
N ILE A 64 -20.16 -3.19 14.21
CA ILE A 64 -18.69 -3.33 14.29
C ILE A 64 -18.01 -2.03 13.83
N VAL A 65 -16.72 -1.88 14.15
CA VAL A 65 -15.85 -0.81 13.60
C VAL A 65 -14.58 -1.42 13.02
N GLU A 66 -14.14 -0.85 11.90
CA GLU A 66 -12.86 -1.13 11.24
C GLU A 66 -12.13 0.20 11.02
N ILE A 67 -10.93 0.34 11.56
CA ILE A 67 -10.13 1.57 11.59
C ILE A 67 -8.92 1.41 10.66
N LYS A 68 -8.77 2.34 9.72
CA LYS A 68 -7.61 2.38 8.82
C LYS A 68 -6.82 3.67 9.00
N CYS A 69 -5.52 3.54 9.26
CA CYS A 69 -4.59 4.67 9.42
C CYS A 69 -3.57 4.70 8.26
N PRO A 70 -3.92 5.22 7.07
CA PRO A 70 -3.00 5.21 5.94
C PRO A 70 -1.81 6.15 6.15
N VAL A 71 -0.61 5.72 5.79
CA VAL A 71 0.64 6.50 5.96
C VAL A 71 0.60 7.87 5.27
N ARG A 72 -0.10 7.97 4.14
CA ARG A 72 -0.28 9.24 3.40
C ARG A 72 -1.49 10.06 3.87
N GLY A 73 -2.16 9.66 4.95
CA GLY A 73 -3.36 10.32 5.47
C GLY A 73 -4.38 10.60 4.35
N ARG A 74 -4.76 11.88 4.21
CA ARG A 74 -5.73 12.38 3.23
C ARG A 74 -5.30 12.25 1.77
N ASP A 75 -4.00 12.18 1.52
CA ASP A 75 -3.49 12.01 0.17
C ASP A 75 -3.55 10.54 -0.31
N SER A 76 -3.84 9.61 0.60
CA SER A 76 -4.01 8.20 0.25
C SER A 76 -5.21 7.99 -0.66
N THR A 77 -5.08 7.01 -1.56
CA THR A 77 -6.20 6.56 -2.41
C THR A 77 -7.37 6.10 -1.56
N LEU A 78 -7.10 5.41 -0.45
CA LEU A 78 -8.12 4.94 0.47
C LEU A 78 -8.99 6.08 1.01
N TRP A 79 -8.37 7.14 1.52
CA TRP A 79 -9.09 8.29 2.06
C TRP A 79 -10.04 8.89 1.02
N LYS A 80 -9.52 9.14 -0.19
CA LYS A 80 -10.29 9.71 -1.31
C LYS A 80 -11.43 8.81 -1.76
N THR A 81 -11.24 7.49 -1.73
CA THR A 81 -12.32 6.54 -2.07
C THR A 81 -13.41 6.54 -1.02
N VAL A 82 -13.06 6.56 0.27
CA VAL A 82 -14.03 6.55 1.38
C VAL A 82 -14.80 7.88 1.43
N GLU A 83 -14.14 9.02 1.21
CA GLU A 83 -14.83 10.32 1.04
C GLU A 83 -15.83 10.31 -0.11
N ALA A 84 -15.57 9.53 -1.16
CA ALA A 84 -16.48 9.33 -2.28
C ALA A 84 -17.56 8.24 -2.00
N GLY A 85 -17.67 7.75 -0.77
CA GLY A 85 -18.64 6.75 -0.35
C GLY A 85 -18.37 5.34 -0.88
N ARG A 86 -17.10 5.02 -1.20
CA ARG A 86 -16.71 3.72 -1.77
C ARG A 86 -15.53 3.13 -1.04
N LEU A 87 -15.47 1.80 -0.97
CA LEU A 87 -14.28 1.08 -0.55
C LEU A 87 -13.56 0.46 -1.74
N PRO A 88 -12.23 0.38 -1.70
CA PRO A 88 -11.49 -0.56 -2.52
C PRO A 88 -12.00 -1.99 -2.31
N GLU A 89 -12.06 -2.77 -3.39
CA GLU A 89 -12.67 -4.11 -3.42
C GLU A 89 -12.16 -5.04 -2.30
N TYR A 90 -10.86 -5.05 -2.01
CA TYR A 90 -10.29 -5.88 -0.96
C TYR A 90 -10.72 -5.44 0.45
N TYR A 91 -10.99 -4.16 0.68
CA TYR A 91 -11.54 -3.69 1.96
C TYR A 91 -13.03 -3.96 2.05
N GLU A 92 -13.78 -3.85 0.95
CA GLU A 92 -15.18 -4.27 0.90
C GLU A 92 -15.30 -5.76 1.29
N ALA A 93 -14.50 -6.63 0.66
CA ALA A 93 -14.47 -8.05 0.98
C ALA A 93 -14.11 -8.32 2.45
N GLN A 94 -13.13 -7.58 3.00
CA GLN A 94 -12.76 -7.68 4.43
C GLN A 94 -13.96 -7.36 5.34
N VAL A 95 -14.65 -6.25 5.08
CA VAL A 95 -15.76 -5.77 5.92
C VAL A 95 -16.99 -6.66 5.77
N GLN A 96 -17.32 -7.08 4.55
CA GLN A 96 -18.41 -8.02 4.30
C GLN A 96 -18.17 -9.37 5.00
N HIS A 97 -16.93 -9.87 5.01
CA HIS A 97 -16.56 -11.06 5.78
C HIS A 97 -16.73 -10.86 7.30
N GLN A 98 -16.32 -9.72 7.85
CA GLN A 98 -16.53 -9.41 9.28
C GLN A 98 -18.03 -9.36 9.63
N LEU A 99 -18.85 -8.73 8.80
CA LEU A 99 -20.30 -8.69 8.94
C LEU A 99 -20.93 -10.08 8.84
N MET A 100 -20.43 -10.93 7.95
CA MET A 100 -20.87 -12.32 7.80
C MET A 100 -20.57 -13.16 9.04
N VAL A 101 -19.35 -13.06 9.59
CA VAL A 101 -18.92 -13.83 10.78
C VAL A 101 -19.63 -13.35 12.05
N THR A 102 -19.78 -12.04 12.22
CA THR A 102 -20.38 -11.46 13.43
C THR A 102 -21.91 -11.43 13.40
N ASN A 103 -22.50 -11.52 12.21
CA ASN A 103 -23.92 -11.28 11.96
C ASN A 103 -24.38 -9.87 12.41
N ALA A 104 -23.45 -8.91 12.47
CA ALA A 104 -23.76 -7.51 12.71
C ALA A 104 -24.54 -6.90 11.54
N GLY A 105 -25.38 -5.90 11.83
CA GLY A 105 -26.21 -5.23 10.83
C GLY A 105 -25.51 -4.07 10.11
N VAL A 106 -24.38 -3.60 10.64
CA VAL A 106 -23.61 -2.48 10.09
C VAL A 106 -22.15 -2.50 10.56
N ALA A 107 -21.26 -2.04 9.69
CA ALA A 107 -19.85 -1.82 9.97
C ALA A 107 -19.50 -0.35 9.73
N ASP A 108 -18.85 0.26 10.72
CA ASP A 108 -18.31 1.60 10.64
C ASP A 108 -16.86 1.54 10.18
N VAL A 109 -16.60 1.91 8.93
CA VAL A 109 -15.23 2.01 8.41
C VAL A 109 -14.71 3.42 8.64
N PHE A 110 -13.76 3.57 9.56
CA PHE A 110 -13.20 4.84 9.96
C PHE A 110 -11.76 5.00 9.46
N VAL A 111 -11.54 5.90 8.51
CA VAL A 111 -10.19 6.22 8.02
C VAL A 111 -9.68 7.44 8.79
N PHE A 112 -8.54 7.31 9.46
CA PHE A 112 -8.00 8.31 10.39
C PHE A 112 -6.55 8.69 10.05
N ASP A 113 -6.22 9.99 10.05
CA ASP A 113 -4.87 10.48 9.71
C ASP A 113 -4.03 10.86 10.94
N GLY A 114 -4.57 10.66 12.15
CA GLY A 114 -3.97 11.13 13.40
C GLY A 114 -4.59 12.42 13.94
N ALA A 115 -5.33 13.16 13.12
CA ALA A 115 -5.98 14.41 13.51
C ALA A 115 -7.48 14.44 13.14
N GLU A 116 -7.82 14.09 11.91
CA GLU A 116 -9.19 14.00 11.38
C GLU A 116 -9.47 12.59 10.88
N GLY A 117 -10.75 12.28 10.68
CA GLY A 117 -11.14 11.03 10.06
C GLY A 117 -12.46 11.12 9.30
N VAL A 118 -12.61 10.18 8.38
CA VAL A 118 -13.80 9.99 7.54
C VAL A 118 -14.44 8.67 7.89
N LEU A 119 -15.76 8.69 8.08
CA LEU A 119 -16.56 7.54 8.43
C LEU A 119 -17.42 7.12 7.23
N LEU A 120 -17.42 5.82 6.93
CA LEU A 120 -18.32 5.20 5.97
C LEU A 120 -19.04 4.02 6.62
N GLU A 121 -20.37 4.06 6.61
CA GLU A 121 -21.20 2.93 7.04
C GLU A 121 -21.36 1.91 5.91
N VAL A 122 -21.07 0.66 6.21
CA VAL A 122 -21.22 -0.49 5.29
C VAL A 122 -22.24 -1.46 5.87
N ILE A 123 -23.21 -1.86 5.05
CA ILE A 123 -24.23 -2.84 5.44
C ILE A 123 -23.92 -4.23 4.85
N PRO A 124 -24.42 -5.31 5.46
CA PRO A 124 -24.27 -6.65 4.92
C PRO A 124 -24.85 -6.74 3.50
N GLN A 125 -24.09 -7.35 2.60
CA GLN A 125 -24.48 -7.67 1.23
C GLN A 125 -24.52 -9.21 1.10
N PRO A 126 -25.66 -9.87 1.40
CA PRO A 126 -25.76 -11.33 1.39
C PRO A 126 -25.33 -11.99 0.07
N GLU A 127 -25.44 -11.27 -1.03
CA GLU A 127 -25.01 -11.67 -2.37
C GLU A 127 -23.50 -11.90 -2.50
N THR A 128 -22.67 -11.29 -1.64
CA THR A 128 -21.20 -11.47 -1.66
C THR A 128 -20.76 -12.73 -0.93
N ARG A 129 -21.62 -13.32 -0.09
CA ARG A 129 -21.28 -14.46 0.78
C ARG A 129 -20.84 -15.71 -0.01
N PRO A 130 -21.50 -16.12 -1.11
CA PRO A 130 -21.05 -17.29 -1.87
C PRO A 130 -19.62 -17.13 -2.37
N GLN A 131 -19.27 -15.95 -2.89
CA GLN A 131 -17.94 -15.65 -3.40
C GLN A 131 -16.89 -15.67 -2.27
N ILE A 132 -17.22 -15.14 -1.09
CA ILE A 132 -16.34 -15.17 0.08
C ILE A 132 -16.10 -16.62 0.52
N HIS A 133 -17.14 -17.45 0.58
CA HIS A 133 -16.99 -18.87 0.95
C HIS A 133 -16.19 -19.65 -0.09
N GLU A 134 -16.47 -19.48 -1.38
CA GLU A 134 -15.71 -20.13 -2.45
C GLU A 134 -14.22 -19.76 -2.39
N SER A 135 -13.91 -18.48 -2.19
CA SER A 135 -12.52 -18.02 -2.05
C SER A 135 -11.83 -18.61 -0.82
N TRP A 136 -12.55 -18.74 0.30
CA TRP A 136 -12.02 -19.40 1.50
C TRP A 136 -11.82 -20.90 1.30
N ASP A 137 -12.74 -21.58 0.63
CA ASP A 137 -12.64 -23.01 0.33
C ASP A 137 -11.42 -23.28 -0.57
N GLU A 138 -11.22 -22.49 -1.63
CA GLU A 138 -10.03 -22.54 -2.49
C GLU A 138 -8.73 -22.31 -1.69
N PHE A 139 -8.72 -21.29 -0.83
CA PHE A 139 -7.56 -21.00 0.01
C PHE A 139 -7.27 -22.13 1.02
N MET A 140 -8.31 -22.66 1.67
CA MET A 140 -8.17 -23.73 2.66
C MET A 140 -7.70 -25.04 2.04
N ASP A 141 -7.98 -25.26 0.76
CA ASP A 141 -7.45 -26.38 -0.02
C ASP A 141 -5.92 -26.34 -0.09
N PHE A 142 -5.32 -25.17 -0.34
CA PHE A 142 -3.87 -24.96 -0.32
C PHE A 142 -3.28 -25.18 1.08
N VAL A 143 -3.93 -24.62 2.10
CA VAL A 143 -3.50 -24.79 3.51
C VAL A 143 -3.52 -26.27 3.90
N THR A 144 -4.58 -26.99 3.55
CA THR A 144 -4.75 -28.41 3.89
C THR A 144 -3.73 -29.30 3.18
N LYS A 145 -3.41 -29.00 1.92
CA LYS A 145 -2.39 -29.71 1.13
C LYS A 145 -0.96 -29.31 1.51
N SER A 146 -0.79 -28.23 2.28
CA SER A 146 0.52 -27.61 2.54
C SER A 146 1.26 -27.23 1.25
N GLU A 147 0.49 -26.81 0.24
CA GLU A 147 0.98 -26.39 -1.07
C GLU A 147 0.72 -24.90 -1.24
N PRO A 148 1.71 -24.07 -1.60
CA PRO A 148 1.47 -22.67 -1.86
C PRO A 148 0.59 -22.49 -3.12
N PRO A 149 -0.23 -21.44 -3.17
CA PRO A 149 -0.93 -21.09 -4.40
C PRO A 149 0.08 -20.77 -5.53
N PRO A 150 -0.33 -20.91 -6.80
CA PRO A 150 0.51 -20.51 -7.93
C PRO A 150 0.94 -19.05 -7.82
N LEU A 151 2.19 -18.76 -8.25
CA LEU A 151 2.70 -17.39 -8.28
C LEU A 151 1.90 -16.54 -9.26
N SER A 152 1.49 -15.35 -8.82
CA SER A 152 0.95 -14.29 -9.66
C SER A 152 2.07 -13.42 -10.23
N GLU A 153 1.74 -12.55 -11.19
CA GLU A 153 2.68 -11.55 -11.74
C GLU A 153 3.21 -10.55 -10.69
N ARG A 154 2.55 -10.47 -9.52
CA ARG A 154 2.96 -9.60 -8.41
C ARG A 154 3.93 -10.29 -7.46
N ASP A 155 4.10 -11.60 -7.60
CA ASP A 155 4.95 -12.38 -6.71
C ASP A 155 6.38 -12.45 -7.24
N VAL A 156 7.34 -12.44 -6.32
CA VAL A 156 8.75 -12.62 -6.65
C VAL A 156 9.05 -14.11 -6.70
N ARG A 157 9.43 -14.61 -7.87
CA ARG A 157 9.94 -15.97 -8.02
C ARG A 157 11.40 -16.02 -7.60
N LEU A 158 11.70 -16.80 -6.56
CA LEU A 158 13.07 -17.14 -6.19
C LEU A 158 13.66 -18.11 -7.22
N ARG A 159 14.88 -17.81 -7.68
CA ARG A 159 15.64 -18.60 -8.67
C ARG A 159 16.98 -18.99 -8.06
N ASP A 160 17.18 -20.29 -7.89
CA ASP A 160 18.36 -20.92 -7.31
C ASP A 160 19.03 -21.92 -8.25
N ASP A 161 18.63 -21.92 -9.52
CA ASP A 161 19.21 -22.76 -10.54
C ASP A 161 20.61 -22.32 -10.94
N PRO A 162 21.48 -23.26 -11.37
CA PRO A 162 22.85 -22.95 -11.73
C PRO A 162 23.01 -21.86 -12.79
N GLU A 163 22.17 -21.85 -13.83
CA GLU A 163 22.26 -20.87 -14.93
C GLU A 163 22.00 -19.44 -14.43
N TRP A 164 20.95 -19.25 -13.62
CA TRP A 164 20.66 -17.95 -13.00
C TRP A 164 21.77 -17.51 -12.05
N LEU A 165 22.24 -18.40 -11.18
CA LEU A 165 23.26 -18.09 -10.19
C LEU A 165 24.60 -17.72 -10.83
N GLU A 166 24.99 -18.41 -11.91
CA GLU A 166 26.19 -18.09 -12.69
C GLU A 166 26.09 -16.71 -13.35
N ALA A 167 24.96 -16.42 -14.01
CA ALA A 167 24.72 -15.12 -14.64
C ALA A 167 24.68 -13.97 -13.62
N ALA A 168 24.04 -14.20 -12.46
CA ALA A 168 23.98 -13.22 -11.38
C ALA A 168 25.37 -12.94 -10.79
N ALA A 169 26.19 -13.98 -10.55
CA ALA A 169 27.55 -13.82 -10.06
C ALA A 169 28.43 -13.01 -11.04
N ALA A 170 28.38 -13.36 -12.34
CA ALA A 170 29.09 -12.63 -13.38
C ALA A 170 28.64 -11.17 -13.47
N TYR A 171 27.33 -10.91 -13.38
CA TYR A 171 26.81 -9.55 -13.38
C TYR A 171 27.32 -8.73 -12.19
N LEU A 172 27.27 -9.29 -10.97
CA LEU A 172 27.72 -8.60 -9.76
C LEU A 172 29.21 -8.25 -9.81
N GLU A 173 30.05 -9.18 -10.27
CA GLU A 173 31.49 -8.95 -10.45
C GLU A 173 31.75 -7.81 -11.45
N LEU A 174 31.16 -7.89 -12.64
CA LEU A 174 31.36 -6.91 -13.70
C LEU A 174 30.76 -5.55 -13.32
N LYS A 175 29.66 -5.52 -12.59
CA LYS A 175 29.04 -4.28 -12.10
C LYS A 175 29.95 -3.59 -11.09
N GLY A 176 30.52 -4.33 -10.13
CA GLY A 176 31.49 -3.80 -9.19
C GLY A 176 32.72 -3.22 -9.90
N ALA A 177 33.30 -3.96 -10.83
CA ALA A 177 34.44 -3.48 -11.64
C ALA A 177 34.09 -2.24 -12.48
N SER A 178 32.89 -2.21 -13.09
CA SER A 178 32.40 -1.06 -13.86
C SER A 178 32.25 0.19 -12.99
N ASP A 179 31.72 0.05 -11.77
CA ASP A 179 31.49 1.18 -10.87
C ASP A 179 32.82 1.75 -10.36
N GLU A 180 33.80 0.88 -10.03
CA GLU A 180 35.15 1.31 -9.67
C GLU A 180 35.85 2.04 -10.84
N LEU A 181 35.77 1.49 -12.06
CA LEU A 181 36.36 2.11 -13.25
C LEU A 181 35.69 3.44 -13.59
N SER A 182 34.37 3.53 -13.43
CA SER A 182 33.63 4.79 -13.63
C SER A 182 34.08 5.85 -12.65
N ALA A 183 34.27 5.50 -11.36
CA ALA A 183 34.78 6.42 -10.36
C ALA A 183 36.20 6.92 -10.70
N LYS A 184 37.10 6.02 -11.13
CA LYS A 184 38.46 6.39 -11.58
C LYS A 184 38.43 7.28 -12.83
N LEU A 185 37.54 7.00 -13.78
CA LEU A 185 37.34 7.81 -14.98
C LEU A 185 36.88 9.23 -14.61
N ASP A 186 35.91 9.36 -13.71
CA ASP A 186 35.39 10.64 -13.26
C ASP A 186 36.45 11.45 -12.50
N GLU A 187 37.30 10.80 -11.70
CA GLU A 187 38.45 11.44 -11.06
C GLU A 187 39.48 11.94 -12.09
N ALA A 188 39.82 11.12 -13.09
CA ALA A 188 40.73 11.51 -14.16
C ALA A 188 40.17 12.69 -14.99
N LYS A 189 38.89 12.66 -15.32
CA LYS A 189 38.19 13.75 -15.99
C LYS A 189 38.19 15.03 -15.16
N SER A 190 37.90 14.93 -13.86
CA SER A 190 37.89 16.07 -12.95
C SER A 190 39.28 16.72 -12.85
N ARG A 191 40.35 15.90 -12.81
CA ARG A 191 41.74 16.39 -12.88
C ARG A 191 42.00 17.19 -14.15
N LEU A 192 41.66 16.66 -15.33
CA LEU A 192 41.82 17.39 -16.60
C LEU A 192 41.05 18.72 -16.63
N VAL A 193 39.81 18.73 -16.13
CA VAL A 193 38.98 19.95 -16.08
C VAL A 193 39.58 21.00 -15.13
N SER A 194 40.19 20.57 -14.03
CA SER A 194 40.84 21.46 -13.05
C SER A 194 42.13 22.10 -13.60
N MET A 195 42.87 21.36 -14.44
CA MET A 195 44.09 21.87 -15.08
C MET A 195 43.81 22.81 -16.24
N ALA A 196 42.64 22.68 -16.90
CA ALA A 196 42.28 23.53 -18.01
C ALA A 196 42.14 25.00 -17.58
N SER A 197 42.89 25.88 -18.24
CA SER A 197 42.93 27.32 -18.00
C SER A 197 42.24 28.12 -19.12
N HIS A 198 42.17 27.56 -20.32
CA HIS A 198 41.63 28.15 -21.53
C HIS A 198 40.30 27.46 -21.93
N PRO A 199 39.37 28.14 -22.64
CA PRO A 199 38.09 27.57 -23.04
C PRO A 199 38.19 26.29 -23.89
N ARG A 200 39.30 26.09 -24.59
CA ARG A 200 39.62 24.91 -25.40
C ARG A 200 41.09 24.58 -25.24
N GLU A 201 41.40 23.38 -24.79
CA GLU A 201 42.77 22.86 -24.65
C GLU A 201 42.83 21.42 -25.20
N GLN A 202 43.97 21.06 -25.81
CA GLN A 202 44.19 19.74 -26.38
C GLN A 202 45.58 19.21 -26.02
N GLY A 203 45.70 17.90 -25.80
CA GLY A 203 46.95 17.24 -25.48
C GLY A 203 46.73 15.78 -25.11
N GLY A 204 47.74 14.91 -25.33
CA GLY A 204 47.63 13.48 -25.00
C GLY A 204 46.50 12.73 -25.71
N GLY A 205 46.07 13.22 -26.89
CA GLY A 205 44.93 12.65 -27.63
C GLY A 205 43.55 13.06 -27.10
N LEU A 206 43.47 13.95 -26.12
CA LEU A 206 42.23 14.43 -25.51
C LEU A 206 42.00 15.92 -25.78
N SER A 207 40.73 16.34 -25.75
CA SER A 207 40.32 17.75 -25.85
C SER A 207 39.41 18.13 -24.68
N VAL A 208 39.75 19.18 -23.94
CA VAL A 208 38.90 19.75 -22.88
C VAL A 208 38.29 21.05 -23.40
N THR A 209 36.96 21.10 -23.51
CA THR A 209 36.22 22.29 -23.94
C THR A 209 35.23 22.73 -22.87
N ARG A 210 35.33 23.99 -22.43
CA ARG A 210 34.36 24.62 -21.53
C ARG A 210 33.24 25.23 -22.37
N LEU A 211 32.06 24.62 -22.30
CA LEU A 211 30.87 25.07 -23.04
C LEU A 211 29.82 25.61 -22.06
N TRP A 212 29.28 26.78 -22.36
CA TRP A 212 28.04 27.25 -21.76
C TRP A 212 26.87 26.53 -22.43
N LYS A 213 26.19 25.66 -21.69
CA LYS A 213 24.95 25.04 -22.13
C LYS A 213 23.78 25.87 -21.61
N ARG A 214 22.81 26.15 -22.48
CA ARG A 214 21.52 26.69 -22.05
C ARG A 214 20.89 25.70 -21.07
N GLY A 215 20.37 26.20 -19.96
CA GLY A 215 19.70 25.36 -18.95
C GLY A 215 18.51 24.60 -19.53
N ASN A 216 18.10 23.53 -18.84
CA ASN A 216 16.91 22.77 -19.23
C ASN A 216 15.64 23.64 -19.10
N ILE A 217 14.66 23.40 -19.97
CA ILE A 217 13.36 24.06 -19.87
C ILE A 217 12.56 23.37 -18.76
N ASP A 218 12.09 24.15 -17.79
CA ASP A 218 11.19 23.66 -16.75
C ASP A 218 9.75 23.61 -17.28
N TYR A 219 9.38 22.47 -17.87
CA TYR A 219 8.04 22.26 -18.44
C TYR A 219 6.91 22.42 -17.42
N LYS A 220 7.16 22.20 -16.11
CA LYS A 220 6.15 22.40 -15.06
C LYS A 220 5.75 23.86 -14.91
N ARG A 221 6.64 24.78 -15.32
CA ARG A 221 6.41 26.22 -15.26
C ARG A 221 5.73 26.79 -16.51
N VAL A 222 5.39 25.96 -17.50
CA VAL A 222 4.74 26.39 -18.75
C VAL A 222 3.22 26.35 -18.55
N PRO A 223 2.52 27.50 -18.41
CA PRO A 223 1.09 27.52 -18.04
C PRO A 223 0.18 26.81 -19.05
N VAL A 224 0.55 26.85 -20.33
CA VAL A 224 -0.23 26.23 -21.42
C VAL A 224 -0.30 24.71 -21.29
N LEU A 225 0.74 24.07 -20.73
CA LEU A 225 0.75 22.61 -20.55
C LEU A 225 -0.18 22.15 -19.42
N ALA A 226 -0.54 23.03 -18.47
CA ALA A 226 -1.50 22.70 -17.41
C ALA A 226 -2.93 22.50 -17.95
N THR A 227 -3.23 23.09 -19.10
CA THR A 227 -4.55 22.99 -19.76
C THR A 227 -4.61 21.94 -20.86
N ILE A 228 -3.46 21.40 -21.28
CA ILE A 228 -3.38 20.42 -22.37
C ILE A 228 -3.34 19.01 -21.75
N ASP A 229 -4.24 18.14 -22.22
CA ASP A 229 -4.20 16.72 -21.95
C ASP A 229 -2.99 16.07 -22.67
N LEU A 230 -1.90 15.89 -21.92
CA LEU A 230 -0.65 15.33 -22.42
C LEU A 230 -0.75 13.83 -22.72
N GLU A 231 -1.76 13.14 -22.19
CA GLU A 231 -1.93 11.69 -22.36
C GLU A 231 -2.13 11.31 -23.83
N ARG A 232 -2.68 12.24 -24.62
CA ARG A 232 -2.83 12.11 -26.09
C ARG A 232 -1.52 11.99 -26.84
N TYR A 233 -0.41 12.44 -26.24
CA TYR A 233 0.93 12.36 -26.81
C TYR A 233 1.75 11.20 -26.23
N ARG A 234 1.16 10.37 -25.35
CA ARG A 234 1.86 9.23 -24.77
C ARG A 234 2.14 8.19 -25.85
N GLY A 235 3.41 7.82 -25.99
CA GLY A 235 3.81 6.70 -26.83
C GLY A 235 3.28 5.36 -26.29
N PRO A 236 3.34 4.28 -27.08
CA PRO A 236 2.90 2.97 -26.64
C PRO A 236 3.69 2.52 -25.39
N ALA A 237 3.02 1.77 -24.51
CA ALA A 237 3.68 1.13 -23.37
C ALA A 237 4.79 0.20 -23.86
N ARG A 238 5.89 0.15 -23.11
CA ARG A 238 7.04 -0.70 -23.39
C ARG A 238 7.50 -1.35 -22.10
N GLU A 239 7.88 -2.61 -22.20
CA GLU A 239 8.56 -3.33 -21.13
C GLU A 239 10.01 -2.83 -21.05
N GLU A 240 10.46 -2.49 -19.84
CA GLU A 240 11.84 -2.11 -19.54
C GLU A 240 12.35 -3.03 -18.43
N PRO A 241 13.11 -4.10 -18.76
CA PRO A 241 13.69 -4.94 -17.73
C PRO A 241 14.74 -4.15 -16.95
N ARG A 242 14.69 -4.25 -15.63
CA ARG A 242 15.66 -3.61 -14.72
C ARG A 242 16.38 -4.67 -13.91
N VAL A 243 17.69 -4.57 -13.87
CA VAL A 243 18.54 -5.35 -12.97
C VAL A 243 18.97 -4.42 -11.84
N VAL A 244 18.60 -4.78 -10.61
CA VAL A 244 18.91 -4.04 -9.38
C VAL A 244 19.63 -4.99 -8.44
N VAL A 245 20.65 -4.49 -7.74
CA VAL A 245 21.33 -5.24 -6.70
C VAL A 245 20.56 -5.02 -5.40
N ASP A 246 20.03 -6.09 -4.82
CA ASP A 246 19.39 -6.03 -3.50
C ASP A 246 20.47 -5.81 -2.42
N HIS A 247 20.25 -4.84 -1.53
CA HIS A 247 21.16 -4.46 -0.43
C HIS A 247 20.63 -4.91 0.94
#